data_AF-A0A948CU20-F1
#
_entry.id   AF-A0A948CU20-F1
#
_cell.length_a   1.000
_cell.length_b   1.000
_cell.length_c   1.000
_cell.angle_alpha   90.00
_cell.angle_beta   90.00
_cell.angle_gamma   90.00
#
_symmetry.space_group_name_H-M   'P 1'
#
loop_
_entity.id
_entity.type
_entity.pdbx_description
1 polymer ?
#
loop_
_entity_poly.entity_id
_entity_poly.type
_entity_poly.pdbx_seq_one_letter_code
_entity_poly.pdbx_strand_id
1 'polypeptide(L)'
;MIFNKPTIKVLFLSAEVSPLAKVGGLGDVAGALPIALAKLGVDIRICMPFYGLIDTRKYLVKKIISNLSIPISNKNEVINVWQTYLPKTKIPIYLIKHNSFNSKEIYIGERTILNNKYTRKPDDLKRFSFFTRAALEITKKLSFQPTIIHANDWHVALVADFIKTFNKQNNFFADTKTLYTIHNLANQGIAKPNIVGYTKINPNLPIIKVDAQDGDVNFMVQGILGSNLINTVSPTYAKEILNHYQGAGLDNVLKKRKKDLYGIINGIDTDFFNSTTDNLIYQKYSLKTLRKKINNKLTLQKQLGLPINKNIALVGLVSRLVWQ
;
A
#
# COMPACT_ATOMS: atom_id res chain seq x y z
N MET A 1 -28.58 9.82 -26.17
CA MET A 1 -27.18 9.35 -26.27
C MET A 1 -26.57 9.34 -24.89
N ILE A 2 -26.44 8.16 -24.26
CA ILE A 2 -25.70 8.01 -23.01
C ILE A 2 -24.23 8.05 -23.40
N PHE A 3 -23.55 9.17 -23.19
CA PHE A 3 -22.10 9.18 -23.25
C PHE A 3 -21.60 8.24 -22.15
N ASN A 4 -21.15 7.03 -22.52
CA ASN A 4 -20.43 6.15 -21.62
C ASN A 4 -19.23 6.95 -21.11
N LYS A 5 -19.28 7.39 -19.85
CA LYS A 5 -18.09 7.94 -19.18
C LYS A 5 -16.97 6.91 -19.36
N PRO A 6 -15.77 7.31 -19.80
CA PRO A 6 -14.67 6.38 -19.92
C PRO A 6 -14.44 5.69 -18.58
N THR A 7 -14.45 4.36 -18.57
CA THR A 7 -14.25 3.56 -17.36
C THR A 7 -12.87 3.87 -16.79
N ILE A 8 -12.83 4.39 -15.56
CA ILE A 8 -11.57 4.63 -14.84
C ILE A 8 -10.92 3.28 -14.57
N LYS A 9 -9.69 3.08 -15.05
CA LYS A 9 -8.89 1.87 -14.86
C LYS A 9 -7.79 2.14 -13.83
N VAL A 10 -7.84 1.44 -12.70
CA VAL A 10 -6.90 1.62 -11.59
C VAL A 10 -6.01 0.40 -11.44
N LEU A 11 -4.70 0.60 -11.51
CA LEU A 11 -3.74 -0.34 -10.93
C LEU A 11 -3.47 0.07 -9.48
N PHE A 12 -3.91 -0.75 -8.54
CA PHE A 12 -3.71 -0.54 -7.11
C PHE A 12 -2.47 -1.31 -6.64
N LEU A 13 -1.41 -0.58 -6.28
CA LEU A 13 -0.14 -1.15 -5.86
C LEU A 13 -0.02 -1.09 -4.33
N SER A 14 0.20 -2.24 -3.70
CA SER A 14 0.39 -2.33 -2.25
C SER A 14 1.32 -3.49 -1.87
N ALA A 15 2.09 -3.29 -0.80
CA ALA A 15 2.88 -4.35 -0.18
C ALA A 15 2.02 -5.31 0.66
N GLU A 16 0.86 -4.86 1.15
CA GLU A 16 -0.05 -5.63 1.99
C GLU A 16 -1.46 -5.59 1.43
N VAL A 17 -2.18 -6.72 1.47
CA VAL A 17 -3.59 -6.82 1.08
C VAL A 17 -4.27 -7.86 1.97
N SER A 18 -5.21 -7.41 2.81
CA SER A 18 -6.03 -8.30 3.62
C SER A 18 -7.05 -9.04 2.74
N PRO A 19 -7.32 -10.35 2.96
CA PRO A 19 -6.76 -11.23 3.99
C PRO A 19 -5.58 -12.09 3.51
N LEU A 20 -4.96 -11.76 2.36
CA LEU A 20 -3.88 -12.58 1.77
C LEU A 20 -2.58 -12.42 2.53
N ALA A 21 -2.15 -11.18 2.78
CA ALA A 21 -0.96 -10.84 3.55
C ALA A 21 -1.12 -9.47 4.21
N LYS A 22 -1.06 -9.43 5.53
CA LYS A 22 -1.26 -8.23 6.34
C LYS A 22 -0.34 -8.22 7.57
N VAL A 23 0.19 -7.04 7.88
CA VAL A 23 0.94 -6.68 9.09
C VAL A 23 0.29 -5.47 9.79
N GLY A 24 -0.31 -4.53 9.05
CA GLY A 24 -0.91 -3.32 9.62
C GLY A 24 -2.17 -2.83 8.91
N GLY A 25 -2.58 -1.59 9.22
CA GLY A 25 -3.78 -0.97 8.67
C GLY A 25 -3.73 -0.73 7.15
N LEU A 26 -2.52 -0.65 6.56
CA LEU A 26 -2.36 -0.60 5.11
C LEU A 26 -3.06 -1.80 4.43
N GLY A 27 -2.86 -3.01 4.95
CA GLY A 27 -3.49 -4.20 4.42
C GLY A 27 -5.02 -4.18 4.50
N ASP A 28 -5.59 -3.55 5.52
CA ASP A 28 -7.05 -3.39 5.65
C ASP A 28 -7.59 -2.43 4.59
N VAL A 29 -6.94 -1.28 4.40
CA VAL A 29 -7.31 -0.33 3.35
C VAL A 29 -7.19 -0.96 1.97
N ALA A 30 -6.10 -1.68 1.70
CA ALA A 30 -5.87 -2.38 0.45
C ALA A 30 -6.86 -3.53 0.20
N GLY A 31 -7.46 -4.10 1.25
CA GLY A 31 -8.51 -5.11 1.15
C GLY A 31 -9.92 -4.53 1.00
N ALA A 32 -10.20 -3.33 1.51
CA ALA A 32 -11.55 -2.75 1.54
C ALA A 32 -11.78 -1.67 0.47
N LEU A 33 -10.82 -0.76 0.26
CA LEU A 33 -10.98 0.36 -0.67
C LEU A 33 -11.22 -0.10 -2.13
N PRO A 34 -10.52 -1.12 -2.66
CA PRO A 34 -10.81 -1.60 -4.01
C PRO A 34 -12.24 -2.09 -4.19
N ILE A 35 -12.85 -2.69 -3.16
CA ILE A 35 -14.25 -3.12 -3.18
C ILE A 35 -15.19 -1.91 -3.33
N ALA A 36 -14.95 -0.86 -2.55
CA ALA A 36 -15.73 0.36 -2.62
C ALA A 36 -15.60 1.05 -3.99
N LEU A 37 -14.38 1.13 -4.54
CA LEU A 37 -14.15 1.71 -5.87
C LEU A 37 -14.80 0.89 -6.99
N ALA A 38 -14.73 -0.45 -6.92
CA ALA A 38 -15.40 -1.31 -7.88
C ALA A 38 -16.92 -1.13 -7.86
N LYS A 39 -17.53 -0.93 -6.68
CA LYS A 39 -18.97 -0.60 -6.55
C LYS A 39 -19.33 0.73 -7.21
N LEU A 40 -18.37 1.65 -7.35
CA LEU A 40 -18.54 2.93 -8.08
C LEU A 40 -18.24 2.81 -9.59
N GLY A 41 -18.00 1.60 -10.11
CA GLY A 41 -17.77 1.36 -11.53
C GLY A 41 -16.30 1.51 -11.98
N VAL A 42 -15.34 1.55 -11.05
CA VAL A 42 -13.91 1.57 -11.36
C VAL A 42 -13.44 0.16 -11.74
N ASP A 43 -12.77 0.01 -12.88
CA ASP A 43 -12.04 -1.22 -13.25
C ASP A 43 -10.71 -1.24 -12.47
N ILE A 44 -10.74 -1.82 -11.27
CA ILE A 44 -9.61 -1.88 -10.36
C ILE A 44 -8.95 -3.26 -10.38
N ARG A 45 -7.62 -3.26 -10.44
CA ARG A 45 -6.79 -4.46 -10.34
C ARG A 45 -5.71 -4.23 -9.31
N ILE A 46 -5.51 -5.20 -8.42
CA ILE A 46 -4.52 -5.11 -7.36
C ILE A 46 -3.25 -5.83 -7.82
N CYS A 47 -2.07 -5.28 -7.53
CA CYS A 47 -0.83 -6.03 -7.60
C CYS A 47 -0.13 -6.00 -6.25
N MET A 48 0.38 -7.16 -5.83
CA MET A 48 1.13 -7.33 -4.58
C MET A 48 2.21 -8.41 -4.74
N PRO A 49 3.23 -8.44 -3.87
CA PRO A 49 4.19 -9.54 -3.86
C PRO A 49 3.56 -10.87 -3.47
N PHE A 50 4.06 -11.97 -4.02
CA PHE A 50 3.62 -13.32 -3.66
C PHE A 50 4.41 -13.84 -2.46
N TYR A 51 3.94 -13.50 -1.26
CA TYR A 51 4.55 -13.93 0.00
C TYR A 51 4.42 -15.43 0.27
N GLY A 52 5.40 -16.01 0.97
CA GLY A 52 5.39 -17.41 1.37
C GLY A 52 4.29 -17.78 2.38
N LEU A 53 3.68 -16.79 3.03
CA LEU A 53 2.54 -16.99 3.94
C LEU A 53 1.19 -17.17 3.23
N ILE A 54 1.10 -16.86 1.93
CA ILE A 54 -0.18 -16.90 1.20
C ILE A 54 -0.59 -18.36 0.98
N ASP A 55 -1.74 -18.74 1.52
CA ASP A 55 -2.35 -20.05 1.29
C ASP A 55 -2.93 -20.14 -0.13
N THR A 56 -2.17 -20.78 -1.01
CA THR A 56 -2.48 -20.88 -2.44
C THR A 56 -3.71 -21.73 -2.72
N ARG A 57 -4.01 -22.70 -1.87
CA ARG A 57 -5.19 -23.57 -2.00
C ARG A 57 -6.44 -22.82 -1.55
N LYS A 58 -6.39 -22.19 -0.38
CA LYS A 58 -7.51 -21.38 0.15
C LYS A 58 -7.91 -20.26 -0.81
N TYR A 59 -6.94 -19.60 -1.42
CA TYR A 59 -7.18 -18.48 -2.33
C TYR A 59 -7.18 -18.87 -3.82
N LEU A 60 -7.22 -20.17 -4.16
CA LEU A 60 -7.33 -20.65 -5.55
C LEU A 60 -6.33 -19.97 -6.51
N VAL A 61 -5.09 -19.80 -6.07
CA VAL A 61 -4.07 -19.04 -6.79
C VAL A 61 -3.64 -19.80 -8.05
N LYS A 62 -3.71 -19.15 -9.22
CA LYS A 62 -3.38 -19.77 -10.53
C LYS A 62 -2.30 -18.99 -11.27
N LYS A 63 -1.38 -19.69 -11.93
CA LYS A 63 -0.34 -19.05 -12.75
C LYS A 63 -0.99 -18.52 -14.03
N ILE A 64 -0.70 -17.28 -14.39
CA ILE A 64 -1.25 -16.64 -15.60
C ILE A 64 -0.16 -16.22 -16.59
N ILE A 65 1.07 -15.99 -16.13
CA ILE A 65 2.21 -15.68 -17.00
C ILE A 65 3.41 -16.49 -16.50
N SER A 66 4.06 -17.18 -17.44
CA SER A 66 5.32 -17.87 -17.21
C SER A 66 6.49 -17.08 -17.78
N ASN A 67 7.62 -17.10 -17.09
CA ASN A 67 8.90 -16.59 -17.58
C ASN A 67 8.88 -15.13 -18.08
N LEU A 68 8.21 -14.24 -17.37
CA LEU A 68 8.25 -12.81 -17.66
C LEU A 68 9.62 -12.25 -17.29
N SER A 69 10.30 -11.65 -18.25
CA SER A 69 11.63 -11.04 -18.08
C SER A 69 11.50 -9.62 -17.53
N ILE A 70 12.09 -9.35 -16.38
CA ILE A 70 12.11 -8.05 -15.71
C ILE A 70 13.53 -7.48 -15.72
N PRO A 71 13.81 -6.42 -16.49
CA PRO A 71 15.14 -5.83 -16.54
C PRO A 71 15.48 -5.11 -15.23
N ILE A 72 16.57 -5.49 -14.58
CA ILE A 72 17.02 -4.93 -13.30
C ILE A 72 18.56 -5.00 -13.21
N SER A 73 19.21 -3.92 -12.77
CA SER A 73 20.69 -3.80 -12.76
C SER A 73 21.26 -4.15 -14.15
N ASN A 74 22.31 -4.96 -14.23
CA ASN A 74 22.89 -5.41 -15.50
C ASN A 74 22.31 -6.74 -15.99
N LYS A 75 21.18 -7.21 -15.43
CA LYS A 75 20.58 -8.50 -15.78
C LYS A 75 19.07 -8.38 -16.03
N ASN A 76 18.48 -9.51 -16.42
CA ASN A 76 17.05 -9.71 -16.46
C ASN A 76 16.68 -10.79 -15.45
N GLU A 77 15.82 -10.46 -14.49
CA GLU A 77 15.25 -11.45 -13.58
C GLU A 77 13.99 -12.05 -14.21
N VAL A 78 13.87 -13.37 -14.17
CA VAL A 78 12.72 -14.07 -14.73
C VAL A 78 11.73 -14.39 -13.62
N ILE A 79 10.48 -13.98 -13.79
CA ILE A 79 9.42 -14.23 -12.81
C ILE A 79 8.23 -14.97 -13.41
N ASN A 80 7.47 -15.60 -12.53
CA ASN A 80 6.13 -16.09 -12.83
C ASN A 80 5.10 -15.17 -12.18
N VAL A 81 4.01 -14.91 -12.89
CA VAL A 81 2.89 -14.09 -12.39
C VAL A 81 1.73 -15.02 -12.12
N TRP A 82 1.20 -14.90 -10.91
CA TRP A 82 0.01 -15.63 -10.49
C TRP A 82 -1.15 -14.67 -10.30
N GLN A 83 -2.36 -15.19 -10.30
CA GLN A 83 -3.58 -14.46 -10.12
C GLN A 83 -4.47 -15.17 -9.11
N THR A 84 -5.15 -14.37 -8.31
CA THR A 84 -6.34 -14.75 -7.53
C THR A 84 -7.34 -13.59 -7.59
N TYR A 85 -8.43 -13.69 -6.84
CA TYR A 85 -9.42 -12.64 -6.68
C TYR A 85 -9.50 -12.23 -5.22
N LEU A 86 -9.73 -10.95 -4.99
CA LEU A 86 -10.04 -10.47 -3.66
C LEU A 86 -11.30 -11.21 -3.15
N PRO A 87 -11.28 -11.83 -1.96
CA PRO A 87 -12.33 -12.76 -1.55
C PRO A 87 -13.74 -12.20 -1.67
N LYS A 88 -14.67 -13.02 -2.17
CA LYS A 88 -16.09 -12.66 -2.42
C LYS A 88 -16.28 -11.54 -3.45
N THR A 89 -15.29 -11.23 -4.27
CA THR A 89 -15.38 -10.24 -5.35
C THR A 89 -14.85 -10.77 -6.68
N LYS A 90 -14.98 -9.97 -7.74
CA LYS A 90 -14.36 -10.21 -9.06
C LYS A 90 -13.10 -9.38 -9.30
N ILE A 91 -12.56 -8.73 -8.26
CA ILE A 91 -11.38 -7.86 -8.37
C ILE A 91 -10.12 -8.73 -8.46
N PRO A 92 -9.37 -8.71 -9.58
CA PRO A 92 -8.19 -9.54 -9.73
C PRO A 92 -7.04 -9.01 -8.86
N ILE A 93 -6.28 -9.94 -8.29
CA ILE A 93 -5.01 -9.70 -7.59
C ILE A 93 -3.90 -10.39 -8.36
N TYR A 94 -2.96 -9.62 -8.89
CA TYR A 94 -1.74 -10.12 -9.51
C TYR A 94 -0.64 -10.29 -8.46
N LEU A 95 -0.12 -11.51 -8.37
CA LEU A 95 0.88 -11.94 -7.41
C LEU A 95 2.22 -12.18 -8.12
N ILE A 96 3.25 -11.40 -7.74
CA ILE A 96 4.61 -11.53 -8.28
C ILE A 96 5.40 -12.57 -7.50
N LYS A 97 5.67 -13.73 -8.12
CA LYS A 97 6.51 -14.77 -7.51
C LYS A 97 7.98 -14.52 -7.82
N HIS A 98 8.75 -14.17 -6.79
CA HIS A 98 10.19 -13.97 -6.86
C HIS A 98 10.84 -14.40 -5.53
N ASN A 99 12.09 -14.86 -5.57
CA ASN A 99 12.76 -15.45 -4.40
C ASN A 99 12.86 -14.48 -3.22
N SER A 100 12.95 -13.18 -3.47
CA SER A 100 12.95 -12.13 -2.43
C SER A 100 11.65 -12.01 -1.62
N PHE A 101 10.59 -12.70 -2.03
CA PHE A 101 9.28 -12.68 -1.35
C PHE A 101 8.90 -14.05 -0.76
N ASN A 102 9.77 -15.06 -0.80
CA ASN A 102 9.43 -16.38 -0.28
C ASN A 102 9.29 -16.45 1.26
N SER A 103 9.62 -15.38 1.98
CA SER A 103 9.43 -15.29 3.43
C SER A 103 7.94 -15.33 3.83
N LYS A 104 7.67 -15.86 5.03
CA LYS A 104 6.37 -15.71 5.71
C LYS A 104 6.18 -14.32 6.32
N GLU A 105 7.26 -13.54 6.42
CA GLU A 105 7.20 -12.15 6.85
C GLU A 105 7.10 -11.20 5.67
N ILE A 106 6.19 -10.23 5.76
CA ILE A 106 6.05 -9.20 4.73
C ILE A 106 7.26 -8.29 4.71
N TYR A 107 7.83 -7.96 5.88
CA TYR A 107 8.94 -7.05 6.08
C TYR A 107 10.17 -7.78 6.58
N ILE A 108 11.05 -8.16 5.66
CA ILE A 108 12.27 -8.88 6.01
C ILE A 108 13.33 -7.90 6.52
N GLY A 109 13.81 -8.13 7.74
CA GLY A 109 14.89 -7.36 8.35
C GLY A 109 14.43 -6.19 9.23
N GLU A 110 15.33 -5.80 10.13
CA GLU A 110 15.12 -4.72 11.09
C GLU A 110 15.22 -3.34 10.42
N ARG A 111 14.75 -2.31 11.14
CA ARG A 111 15.08 -0.94 10.80
C ARG A 111 16.58 -0.72 10.95
N THR A 112 17.14 0.14 10.11
CA THR A 112 18.54 0.55 10.15
C THR A 112 18.62 2.06 9.98
N ILE A 113 19.83 2.62 10.02
CA ILE A 113 20.08 4.05 9.87
C ILE A 113 20.98 4.27 8.66
N LEU A 114 20.62 5.22 7.81
CA LEU A 114 21.44 5.73 6.72
C LEU A 114 21.43 7.26 6.81
N ASN A 115 22.61 7.88 6.84
CA ASN A 115 22.76 9.35 6.94
C ASN A 115 21.93 9.95 8.09
N ASN A 116 21.97 9.33 9.28
CA ASN A 116 21.21 9.70 10.47
C ASN A 116 19.66 9.66 10.31
N LYS A 117 19.15 9.00 9.27
CA LYS A 117 17.72 8.81 9.03
C LYS A 117 17.35 7.33 9.16
N TYR A 118 16.23 7.04 9.82
CA TYR A 118 15.71 5.67 9.90
C TYR A 118 15.27 5.17 8.53
N THR A 119 15.67 3.94 8.20
CA THR A 119 15.32 3.28 6.95
C THR A 119 15.27 1.75 7.11
N ARG A 120 15.13 1.04 6.00
CA ARG A 120 15.10 -0.42 5.92
C ARG A 120 16.41 -0.94 5.35
N LYS A 121 16.71 -2.22 5.59
CA LYS A 121 17.89 -2.87 5.02
C LYS A 121 17.88 -2.77 3.47
N PRO A 122 19.05 -2.70 2.81
CA PRO A 122 19.14 -2.57 1.36
C PRO A 122 18.34 -3.60 0.55
N ASP A 123 18.23 -4.84 1.04
CA ASP A 123 17.47 -5.90 0.36
C ASP A 123 15.97 -5.61 0.34
N ASP A 124 15.46 -4.95 1.38
CA ASP A 124 14.06 -4.54 1.48
C ASP A 124 13.74 -3.46 0.44
N LEU A 125 14.63 -2.47 0.35
CA LEU A 125 14.54 -1.38 -0.63
C LEU A 125 14.62 -1.93 -2.06
N LYS A 126 15.55 -2.85 -2.33
CA LYS A 126 15.72 -3.50 -3.64
C LYS A 126 14.49 -4.32 -4.03
N ARG A 127 14.00 -5.20 -3.16
CA ARG A 127 12.87 -6.08 -3.52
C ARG A 127 11.59 -5.29 -3.81
N PHE A 128 11.31 -4.22 -3.06
CA PHE A 128 10.12 -3.41 -3.30
C PHE A 128 10.26 -2.52 -4.54
N SER A 129 11.47 -2.04 -4.82
CA SER A 129 11.77 -1.39 -6.11
C SER A 129 11.58 -2.35 -7.29
N PHE A 130 12.06 -3.59 -7.16
CA PHE A 130 11.85 -4.66 -8.13
C PHE A 130 10.36 -4.97 -8.32
N PHE A 131 9.59 -5.10 -7.23
CA PHE A 131 8.15 -5.31 -7.27
C PHE A 131 7.43 -4.20 -8.03
N THR A 132 7.75 -2.93 -7.75
CA THR A 132 7.16 -1.78 -8.44
C THR A 132 7.40 -1.86 -9.95
N ARG A 133 8.65 -2.13 -10.37
CA ARG A 133 8.98 -2.30 -11.78
C ARG A 133 8.23 -3.48 -12.41
N ALA A 134 8.25 -4.63 -11.74
CA ALA A 134 7.62 -5.85 -12.23
C ALA A 134 6.10 -5.66 -12.42
N ALA A 135 5.43 -4.96 -11.50
CA ALA A 135 4.01 -4.67 -11.61
C ALA A 135 3.67 -3.88 -12.88
N LEU A 136 4.52 -2.92 -13.27
CA LEU A 136 4.35 -2.15 -14.50
C LEU A 136 4.66 -2.96 -15.77
N GLU A 137 5.64 -3.87 -15.74
CA GLU A 137 5.89 -4.77 -16.86
C GLU A 137 4.75 -5.80 -17.03
N ILE A 138 4.09 -6.21 -15.94
CA ILE A 138 2.91 -7.07 -15.98
C ILE A 138 1.74 -6.38 -16.67
N THR A 139 1.50 -5.10 -16.40
CA THR A 139 0.40 -4.37 -17.06
C THR A 139 0.64 -4.27 -18.56
N LYS A 140 1.89 -4.01 -18.99
CA LYS A 140 2.29 -4.09 -20.41
C LYS A 140 2.05 -5.49 -20.99
N LYS A 141 2.49 -6.55 -20.31
CA LYS A 141 2.31 -7.94 -20.78
C LYS A 141 0.85 -8.33 -20.92
N LEU A 142 -0.02 -7.82 -20.05
CA LEU A 142 -1.47 -8.05 -20.07
C LEU A 142 -2.24 -7.08 -20.97
N SER A 143 -1.56 -6.14 -21.65
CA SER A 143 -2.19 -5.04 -22.40
C SER A 143 -3.21 -4.25 -21.57
N PHE A 144 -2.99 -4.17 -20.25
CA PHE A 144 -3.81 -3.39 -19.34
C PHE A 144 -3.16 -2.02 -19.17
N GLN A 145 -3.70 -1.00 -19.83
CA GLN A 145 -3.21 0.37 -19.69
C GLN A 145 -4.01 1.10 -18.61
N PRO A 146 -3.50 1.26 -17.37
CA PRO A 146 -4.23 1.95 -16.31
C PRO A 146 -4.31 3.44 -16.61
N THR A 147 -5.48 4.04 -16.38
CA THR A 147 -5.62 5.51 -16.39
C THR A 147 -5.03 6.11 -15.11
N ILE A 148 -5.08 5.35 -14.00
CA ILE A 148 -4.51 5.74 -12.71
C ILE A 148 -3.69 4.59 -12.14
N ILE A 149 -2.49 4.88 -11.65
CA ILE A 149 -1.76 3.98 -10.76
C ILE A 149 -1.81 4.56 -9.36
N HIS A 150 -2.39 3.81 -8.44
CA HIS A 150 -2.54 4.17 -7.04
C HIS A 150 -1.44 3.46 -6.24
N ALA A 151 -0.40 4.22 -5.89
CA ALA A 151 0.75 3.74 -5.11
C ALA A 151 0.54 3.99 -3.63
N ASN A 152 0.69 2.94 -2.82
CA ASN A 152 0.51 3.01 -1.38
C ASN A 152 1.84 2.84 -0.63
N ASP A 153 2.26 3.92 0.02
CA ASP A 153 3.42 3.99 0.91
C ASP A 153 4.78 3.78 0.20
N TRP A 154 5.88 3.86 0.96
CA TRP A 154 7.25 3.90 0.44
C TRP A 154 7.60 2.73 -0.48
N HIS A 155 6.99 1.55 -0.27
CA HIS A 155 7.25 0.33 -1.04
C HIS A 155 7.13 0.52 -2.55
N VAL A 156 6.22 1.39 -2.97
CA VAL A 156 5.88 1.62 -4.38
C VAL A 156 5.96 3.09 -4.77
N ALA A 157 6.60 3.91 -3.95
CA ALA A 157 6.68 5.35 -4.16
C ALA A 157 7.50 5.74 -5.40
N LEU A 158 8.42 4.88 -5.85
CA LEU A 158 9.19 5.05 -7.10
C LEU A 158 8.36 4.89 -8.39
N VAL A 159 7.05 4.61 -8.28
CA VAL A 159 6.19 4.38 -9.47
C VAL A 159 6.22 5.57 -10.44
N ALA A 160 6.26 6.79 -9.92
CA ALA A 160 6.27 8.00 -10.74
C ALA A 160 7.54 8.09 -11.59
N ASP A 161 8.69 7.70 -11.03
CA ASP A 161 9.96 7.69 -11.73
C ASP A 161 10.03 6.59 -12.80
N PHE A 162 9.47 5.42 -12.49
CA PHE A 162 9.34 4.35 -13.48
C PHE A 162 8.46 4.78 -14.66
N ILE A 163 7.29 5.39 -14.42
CA ILE A 163 6.42 5.88 -15.49
C ILE A 163 7.15 6.91 -16.35
N LYS A 164 7.81 7.90 -15.73
CA LYS A 164 8.58 8.93 -16.47
C LYS A 164 9.73 8.31 -17.27
N THR A 165 10.37 7.27 -16.74
CA THR A 165 11.42 6.52 -17.44
C THR A 165 10.85 5.75 -18.63
N PHE A 166 9.73 5.06 -18.44
CA PHE A 166 9.07 4.28 -19.48
C PHE A 166 8.50 5.14 -20.60
N ASN A 167 7.91 6.29 -20.27
CA ASN A 167 7.37 7.23 -21.27
C ASN A 167 8.44 7.80 -22.20
N LYS A 168 9.72 7.81 -21.79
CA LYS A 168 10.83 8.14 -22.71
C LYS A 168 11.22 7.00 -23.65
N GLN A 169 10.82 5.76 -23.34
CA GLN A 169 11.14 4.56 -24.11
C GLN A 169 9.98 4.13 -25.02
N ASN A 170 8.73 4.29 -24.55
CA ASN A 170 7.50 3.99 -25.29
C ASN A 170 6.30 4.73 -24.65
N ASN A 171 5.20 4.87 -25.38
CA ASN A 171 4.04 5.66 -24.94
C ASN A 171 3.01 4.89 -24.10
N PHE A 172 3.32 3.69 -23.59
CA PHE A 172 2.32 2.85 -22.90
C PHE A 172 1.71 3.54 -21.66
N PHE A 173 2.46 4.39 -20.95
CA PHE A 173 1.94 5.11 -19.77
C PHE A 173 1.78 6.62 -20.01
N ALA A 174 1.69 7.06 -21.27
CA ALA A 174 1.66 8.49 -21.60
C ALA A 174 0.51 9.25 -20.90
N ASP A 175 -0.68 8.65 -20.88
CA ASP A 175 -1.88 9.23 -20.26
C ASP A 175 -2.13 8.78 -18.82
N THR A 176 -1.29 7.90 -18.29
CA THR A 176 -1.43 7.36 -16.94
C THR A 176 -1.10 8.43 -15.90
N LYS A 177 -2.02 8.64 -14.95
CA LYS A 177 -1.80 9.51 -13.78
C LYS A 177 -1.41 8.69 -12.54
N THR A 178 -0.71 9.32 -11.61
CA THR A 178 -0.31 8.69 -10.35
C THR A 178 -0.97 9.34 -9.15
N LEU A 179 -1.55 8.50 -8.29
CA LEU A 179 -2.00 8.88 -6.96
C LEU A 179 -1.11 8.20 -5.94
N TYR A 180 -0.48 8.98 -5.05
CA TYR A 180 0.39 8.45 -4.01
C TYR A 180 -0.24 8.64 -2.62
N THR A 181 -0.53 7.53 -1.93
CA THR A 181 -1.06 7.58 -0.56
C THR A 181 0.03 7.34 0.47
N ILE A 182 0.15 8.27 1.41
CA ILE A 182 1.03 8.19 2.57
C ILE A 182 0.23 7.66 3.75
N HIS A 183 0.60 6.48 4.25
CA HIS A 183 -0.01 5.89 5.45
C HIS A 183 0.83 6.13 6.70
N ASN A 184 2.16 6.29 6.55
CA ASN A 184 3.06 6.54 7.67
C ASN A 184 4.37 7.20 7.20
N LEU A 185 4.61 8.46 7.57
CA LEU A 185 5.83 9.19 7.21
C LEU A 185 7.11 8.70 7.90
N ALA A 186 7.02 7.88 8.94
CA ALA A 186 8.19 7.39 9.67
C ALA A 186 8.97 6.33 8.87
N ASN A 187 8.38 5.69 7.85
CA ASN A 187 9.07 4.68 7.04
C ASN A 187 9.24 5.21 5.60
N GLN A 188 10.35 5.87 5.31
CA GLN A 188 10.48 6.65 4.08
C GLN A 188 11.10 5.89 2.90
N GLY A 189 11.73 4.74 3.16
CA GLY A 189 12.45 3.99 2.14
C GLY A 189 13.66 4.76 1.60
N ILE A 190 14.64 5.01 2.46
CA ILE A 190 15.85 5.78 2.12
C ILE A 190 16.96 4.80 1.70
N ALA A 191 17.42 4.93 0.47
CA ALA A 191 18.41 4.05 -0.15
C ALA A 191 19.69 4.82 -0.53
N LYS A 192 20.80 4.09 -0.73
CA LYS A 192 21.97 4.67 -1.40
C LYS A 192 21.64 4.98 -2.88
N PRO A 193 22.29 5.96 -3.52
CA PRO A 193 22.00 6.35 -4.91
C PRO A 193 22.14 5.23 -5.95
N ASN A 194 22.92 4.18 -5.64
CA ASN A 194 23.04 3.00 -6.50
C ASN A 194 21.70 2.27 -6.77
N ILE A 195 20.64 2.56 -6.00
CA ILE A 195 19.30 2.06 -6.26
C ILE A 195 18.76 2.49 -7.63
N VAL A 196 19.16 3.66 -8.13
CA VAL A 196 18.75 4.18 -9.44
C VAL A 196 19.29 3.30 -10.56
N GLY A 197 20.58 2.94 -10.48
CA GLY A 197 21.20 1.99 -11.40
C GLY A 197 20.60 0.59 -11.30
N TYR A 198 20.36 0.11 -10.07
CA TYR A 198 19.68 -1.17 -9.84
C TYR A 198 18.29 -1.20 -10.49
N THR A 199 17.51 -0.13 -10.38
CA THR A 199 16.14 -0.08 -10.92
C THR A 199 16.06 0.20 -12.42
N LYS A 200 17.18 0.61 -13.04
CA LYS A 200 17.20 1.20 -14.39
C LYS A 200 16.24 2.38 -14.54
N ILE A 201 16.02 3.13 -13.47
CA ILE A 201 15.33 4.41 -13.57
C ILE A 201 16.28 5.40 -14.26
N ASN A 202 15.74 6.30 -15.07
CA ASN A 202 16.56 7.31 -15.74
C ASN A 202 17.23 8.23 -14.69
N PRO A 203 18.57 8.24 -14.57
CA PRO A 203 19.28 9.04 -13.57
C PRO A 203 19.16 10.55 -13.81
N ASN A 204 18.76 10.96 -15.02
CA ASN A 204 18.59 12.37 -15.38
C ASN A 204 17.19 12.92 -15.05
N LEU A 205 16.35 12.17 -14.33
CA LEU A 205 15.09 12.73 -13.84
C LEU A 205 15.39 13.84 -12.81
N PRO A 206 14.77 15.04 -12.93
CA PRO A 206 15.12 16.18 -12.08
C PRO A 206 15.06 15.90 -10.57
N ILE A 207 14.03 15.17 -10.12
CA ILE A 207 13.83 14.86 -8.70
C ILE A 207 14.94 13.94 -8.20
N ILE A 208 15.24 12.86 -8.93
CA ILE A 208 16.34 11.94 -8.61
C ILE A 208 17.69 12.65 -8.59
N LYS A 209 17.95 13.50 -9.59
CA LYS A 209 19.22 14.21 -9.70
C LYS A 209 19.47 15.12 -8.49
N VAL A 210 18.43 15.78 -7.98
CA VAL A 210 18.54 16.66 -6.80
C VAL A 210 18.63 15.83 -5.52
N ASP A 211 17.76 14.84 -5.33
CA ASP A 211 17.71 14.02 -4.12
C ASP A 211 19.03 13.26 -3.88
N ALA A 212 19.61 12.70 -4.95
CA ALA A 212 20.87 11.97 -4.89
C ALA A 212 22.10 12.81 -4.48
N GLN A 213 22.02 14.15 -4.49
CA GLN A 213 23.13 15.03 -4.09
C GLN A 213 23.43 14.91 -2.59
N ASP A 214 22.42 14.60 -1.78
CA ASP A 214 22.56 14.43 -0.33
C ASP A 214 23.08 13.03 0.05
N GLY A 215 23.55 12.25 -0.93
CA GLY A 215 24.14 10.93 -0.74
C GLY A 215 23.13 9.82 -0.45
N ASP A 216 21.83 10.09 -0.58
CA ASP A 216 20.74 9.12 -0.50
C ASP A 216 19.66 9.38 -1.57
N VAL A 217 18.75 8.42 -1.74
CA VAL A 217 17.52 8.57 -2.52
C VAL A 217 16.36 8.14 -1.64
N ASN A 218 15.45 9.06 -1.37
CA ASN A 218 14.32 8.86 -0.49
C ASN A 218 13.05 8.55 -1.30
N PHE A 219 12.55 7.32 -1.19
CA PHE A 219 11.42 6.86 -2.01
C PHE A 219 10.18 7.71 -1.78
N MET A 220 9.90 8.13 -0.54
CA MET A 220 8.78 9.03 -0.27
C MET A 220 8.95 10.41 -0.88
N VAL A 221 10.16 10.98 -0.91
CA VAL A 221 10.43 12.25 -1.62
C VAL A 221 10.09 12.10 -3.10
N GLN A 222 10.51 10.99 -3.71
CA GLN A 222 10.18 10.70 -5.10
C GLN A 222 8.67 10.54 -5.32
N GLY A 223 7.96 9.83 -4.43
CA GLY A 223 6.50 9.68 -4.49
C GLY A 223 5.76 11.02 -4.32
N ILE A 224 6.18 11.84 -3.36
CA ILE A 224 5.59 13.16 -3.07
C ILE A 224 5.84 14.12 -4.22
N LEU A 225 7.07 14.30 -4.68
CA LEU A 225 7.37 15.27 -5.73
C LEU A 225 7.00 14.75 -7.13
N GLY A 226 7.00 13.43 -7.32
CA GLY A 226 6.82 12.80 -8.61
C GLY A 226 5.39 12.56 -9.03
N SER A 227 4.46 12.39 -8.07
CA SER A 227 3.09 11.97 -8.35
C SER A 227 2.16 13.12 -8.76
N ASN A 228 1.10 12.82 -9.52
CA ASN A 228 0.11 13.83 -9.91
C ASN A 228 -0.65 14.35 -8.71
N LEU A 229 -1.15 13.45 -7.86
CA LEU A 229 -1.82 13.80 -6.60
C LEU A 229 -1.24 12.99 -5.44
N ILE A 230 -1.35 13.55 -4.24
CA ILE A 230 -0.95 12.91 -3.00
C ILE A 230 -2.14 12.91 -2.07
N ASN A 231 -2.35 11.81 -1.35
CA ASN A 231 -3.28 11.82 -0.24
C ASN A 231 -2.73 11.14 0.99
N THR A 232 -3.41 11.37 2.11
CA THR A 232 -3.16 10.67 3.36
C THR A 232 -4.46 10.32 4.06
N VAL A 233 -4.37 9.68 5.21
CA VAL A 233 -5.45 8.92 5.85
C VAL A 233 -6.48 9.75 6.61
N SER A 234 -6.31 11.08 6.68
CA SER A 234 -7.34 11.99 7.19
C SER A 234 -7.05 13.47 6.84
N PRO A 235 -8.08 14.34 6.79
CA PRO A 235 -7.90 15.80 6.66
C PRO A 235 -7.05 16.43 7.75
N THR A 236 -7.16 15.93 8.98
CA THR A 236 -6.34 16.40 10.10
C THR A 236 -4.88 16.03 9.88
N TYR A 237 -4.60 14.77 9.56
CA TYR A 237 -3.24 14.30 9.33
C TYR A 237 -2.59 15.01 8.13
N ALA A 238 -3.36 15.31 7.08
CA ALA A 238 -2.87 16.11 5.94
C ALA A 238 -2.39 17.52 6.33
N LYS A 239 -2.95 18.12 7.39
CA LYS A 239 -2.49 19.40 7.94
C LYS A 239 -1.30 19.20 8.87
N GLU A 240 -1.36 18.18 9.73
CA GLU A 240 -0.32 17.86 10.72
C GLU A 240 1.04 17.61 10.06
N ILE A 241 1.09 16.83 8.98
CA ILE A 241 2.35 16.48 8.31
C ILE A 241 3.05 17.64 7.61
N LEU A 242 2.40 18.80 7.54
CA LEU A 242 3.03 20.05 7.07
C LEU A 242 3.81 20.75 8.18
N ASN A 243 3.69 20.30 9.43
CA ASN A 243 4.46 20.83 10.55
C ASN A 243 5.72 20.00 10.75
N HIS A 244 6.81 20.64 11.19
CA HIS A 244 8.11 20.00 11.36
C HIS A 244 8.05 18.76 12.28
N TYR A 245 7.32 18.86 13.40
CA TYR A 245 7.20 17.79 14.40
C TYR A 245 6.51 16.52 13.88
N GLN A 246 5.61 16.64 12.90
CA GLN A 246 4.79 15.52 12.41
C GLN A 246 5.12 15.15 10.95
N GLY A 247 5.91 15.96 10.26
CA GLY A 247 6.31 15.74 8.88
C GLY A 247 7.49 14.78 8.71
N ALA A 248 8.09 14.29 9.81
CA ALA A 248 9.24 13.38 9.81
C ALA A 248 10.41 13.86 8.91
N GLY A 249 10.66 15.18 8.89
CA GLY A 249 11.68 15.80 8.03
C GLY A 249 11.26 15.99 6.55
N LEU A 250 10.06 15.57 6.16
CA LEU A 250 9.50 15.76 4.82
C LEU A 250 8.53 16.95 4.73
N ASP A 251 8.36 17.72 5.81
CA ASP A 251 7.39 18.82 5.87
C ASP A 251 7.64 19.88 4.78
N ASN A 252 8.90 20.21 4.49
CA ASN A 252 9.25 21.15 3.42
C ASN A 252 8.91 20.61 2.03
N VAL A 253 9.08 19.30 1.81
CA VAL A 253 8.73 18.63 0.55
C VAL A 253 7.21 18.59 0.38
N LEU A 254 6.48 18.29 1.45
CA LEU A 254 5.01 18.27 1.47
C LEU A 254 4.41 19.67 1.28
N LYS A 255 4.99 20.73 1.88
CA LYS A 255 4.58 22.13 1.68
C LYS A 255 4.63 22.53 0.21
N LYS A 256 5.68 22.13 -0.53
CA LYS A 256 5.79 22.37 -1.98
C LYS A 256 4.64 21.76 -2.78
N ARG A 257 4.04 20.68 -2.26
CA ARG A 257 2.91 19.95 -2.87
C ARG A 257 1.59 20.17 -2.14
N LYS A 258 1.48 21.17 -1.26
CA LYS A 258 0.29 21.40 -0.43
C LYS A 258 -1.01 21.52 -1.24
N LYS A 259 -0.96 22.10 -2.44
CA LYS A 259 -2.13 22.25 -3.33
C LYS A 259 -2.64 20.92 -3.90
N ASP A 260 -1.77 19.91 -3.93
CA ASP A 260 -2.05 18.58 -4.47
C ASP A 260 -2.19 17.52 -3.36
N LEU A 261 -2.11 17.92 -2.08
CA LEU A 261 -2.17 17.05 -0.92
C LEU A 261 -3.58 17.05 -0.31
N TYR A 262 -4.20 15.87 -0.28
CA TYR A 262 -5.55 15.68 0.22
C TYR A 262 -5.58 14.73 1.43
N GLY A 263 -6.44 15.02 2.41
CA GLY A 263 -6.73 14.08 3.47
C GLY A 263 -8.04 13.35 3.21
N ILE A 264 -7.98 12.02 3.09
CA ILE A 264 -9.16 11.17 2.87
C ILE A 264 -9.27 10.24 4.07
N ILE A 265 -10.36 10.37 4.82
CA ILE A 265 -10.60 9.57 6.03
C ILE A 265 -10.66 8.09 5.65
N ASN A 266 -9.83 7.27 6.29
CA ASN A 266 -9.91 5.82 6.14
C ASN A 266 -11.28 5.31 6.60
N GLY A 267 -11.92 4.51 5.74
CA GLY A 267 -13.15 3.80 6.07
C GLY A 267 -12.89 2.49 6.81
N ILE A 268 -13.97 1.89 7.33
CA ILE A 268 -13.99 0.52 7.83
C ILE A 268 -14.87 -0.35 6.93
N ASP A 269 -14.61 -1.65 6.89
CA ASP A 269 -15.53 -2.61 6.29
C ASP A 269 -16.75 -2.79 7.22
N THR A 270 -17.87 -2.18 6.85
CA THR A 270 -19.10 -2.22 7.65
C THR A 270 -19.83 -3.54 7.57
N ASP A 271 -19.50 -4.41 6.61
CA ASP A 271 -20.06 -5.77 6.54
C ASP A 271 -19.31 -6.69 7.52
N PHE A 272 -17.99 -6.50 7.63
CA PHE A 272 -17.16 -7.20 8.62
C PHE A 272 -17.38 -6.67 10.05
N PHE A 273 -17.29 -5.36 10.26
CA PHE A 273 -17.49 -4.71 11.57
C PHE A 273 -18.97 -4.43 11.86
N ASN A 274 -19.82 -5.45 11.72
CA ASN A 274 -21.26 -5.33 11.89
C ASN A 274 -21.76 -6.02 13.17
N SER A 275 -22.06 -5.26 14.21
CA SER A 275 -22.53 -5.81 15.50
C SER A 275 -23.83 -6.63 15.43
N THR A 276 -24.58 -6.57 14.32
CA THR A 276 -25.81 -7.36 14.12
C THR A 276 -25.53 -8.75 13.57
N THR A 277 -24.40 -8.96 12.91
CA THR A 277 -24.02 -10.24 12.28
C THR A 277 -22.70 -10.81 12.78
N ASP A 278 -21.89 -10.02 13.49
CA ASP A 278 -20.59 -10.39 14.02
C ASP A 278 -20.71 -11.57 15.01
N ASN A 279 -20.03 -12.66 14.69
CA ASN A 279 -19.97 -13.88 15.50
C ASN A 279 -18.83 -13.85 16.53
N LEU A 280 -17.95 -12.84 16.49
CA LEU A 280 -16.83 -12.68 17.43
C LEU A 280 -17.27 -12.02 18.74
N ILE A 281 -18.40 -11.30 18.73
CA ILE A 281 -19.00 -10.75 19.94
C ILE A 281 -19.98 -11.75 20.57
N TYR A 282 -19.97 -11.83 21.90
CA TYR A 282 -20.81 -12.76 22.66
C TYR A 282 -22.31 -12.58 22.39
N GLN A 283 -22.75 -11.33 22.29
CA GLN A 283 -24.13 -10.93 22.11
C GLN A 283 -24.23 -9.91 20.97
N LYS A 284 -24.86 -10.31 19.88
CA LYS A 284 -25.23 -9.41 18.76
C LYS A 284 -26.19 -8.33 19.21
N TYR A 285 -25.97 -7.11 18.71
CA TYR A 285 -26.77 -5.92 19.03
C TYR A 285 -26.85 -4.95 17.84
N SER A 286 -27.82 -4.04 17.90
CA SER A 286 -28.07 -2.98 16.92
C SER A 286 -28.25 -1.65 17.63
N LEU A 287 -28.41 -0.55 16.88
CA LEU A 287 -28.79 0.75 17.45
C LEU A 287 -30.06 0.66 18.31
N LYS A 288 -31.05 -0.16 17.92
CA LYS A 288 -32.30 -0.35 18.67
C LYS A 288 -32.14 -1.23 19.91
N THR A 289 -31.07 -2.02 19.99
CA THR A 289 -30.84 -3.01 21.06
C THR A 289 -29.53 -2.78 21.80
N LEU A 290 -29.05 -1.51 21.85
CA LEU A 290 -27.77 -1.13 22.43
C LEU A 290 -27.58 -1.60 23.89
N ARG A 291 -28.68 -1.72 24.65
CA ARG A 291 -28.68 -2.27 26.02
C ARG A 291 -28.04 -3.67 26.10
N LYS A 292 -28.12 -4.48 25.04
CA LYS A 292 -27.51 -5.82 24.96
C LYS A 292 -25.96 -5.79 24.95
N LYS A 293 -25.33 -4.66 24.61
CA LYS A 293 -23.87 -4.48 24.61
C LYS A 293 -23.27 -4.74 26.00
N ILE A 294 -24.04 -4.56 27.08
CA ILE A 294 -23.60 -4.85 28.45
C ILE A 294 -23.16 -6.30 28.62
N ASN A 295 -23.81 -7.25 27.93
CA ASN A 295 -23.45 -8.66 27.99
C ASN A 295 -22.05 -8.90 27.41
N ASN A 296 -21.69 -8.20 26.32
CA ASN A 296 -20.34 -8.26 25.76
C ASN A 296 -19.28 -7.76 26.76
N LYS A 297 -19.58 -6.67 27.48
CA LYS A 297 -18.68 -6.13 28.50
C LYS A 297 -18.47 -7.10 29.65
N LEU A 298 -19.55 -7.65 30.22
CA LEU A 298 -19.47 -8.58 31.35
C LEU A 298 -18.76 -9.87 30.96
N THR A 299 -19.03 -10.39 29.75
CA THR A 299 -18.33 -11.57 29.23
C THR A 299 -16.85 -11.30 29.04
N LEU A 300 -16.47 -10.13 28.50
CA LEU A 300 -15.06 -9.77 28.33
C LEU A 300 -14.35 -9.58 29.67
N GLN A 301 -14.99 -8.93 30.66
CA GLN A 301 -14.46 -8.84 32.02
C GLN A 301 -14.20 -10.23 32.60
N LYS A 302 -15.17 -11.15 32.49
CA LYS A 302 -15.01 -12.54 32.93
C LYS A 302 -13.85 -13.25 32.22
N GLN A 303 -13.74 -13.12 30.90
CA GLN A 303 -12.68 -13.74 30.11
C GLN A 303 -11.28 -13.23 30.46
N LEU A 304 -11.17 -11.94 30.82
CA LEU A 304 -9.90 -11.31 31.21
C LEU A 304 -9.59 -11.40 32.72
N GLY A 305 -10.45 -12.05 33.52
CA GLY A 305 -10.28 -12.12 34.98
C GLY A 305 -10.48 -10.77 35.70
N LEU A 306 -11.15 -9.80 35.06
CA LEU A 306 -11.46 -8.50 35.64
C LEU A 306 -12.71 -8.59 36.55
N PRO A 307 -12.89 -7.66 37.51
CA PRO A 307 -14.13 -7.56 38.28
C PRO A 307 -15.35 -7.44 37.36
N ILE A 308 -16.27 -8.41 37.47
CA ILE A 308 -17.49 -8.47 36.66
C ILE A 308 -18.49 -7.46 37.23
N ASN A 309 -18.46 -6.24 36.70
CA ASN A 309 -19.33 -5.16 37.16
C ASN A 309 -19.69 -4.23 36.01
N LYS A 310 -21.00 -4.11 35.76
CA LYS A 310 -21.55 -3.26 34.70
C LYS A 310 -21.23 -1.77 34.88
N ASN A 311 -21.01 -1.32 36.11
CA ASN A 311 -20.78 0.09 36.45
C ASN A 311 -19.31 0.49 36.33
N ILE A 312 -18.36 -0.46 36.29
CA ILE A 312 -16.92 -0.15 36.15
C ILE A 312 -16.59 0.10 34.68
N ALA A 313 -16.02 1.25 34.32
CA ALA A 313 -15.61 1.51 32.94
C ALA A 313 -14.57 0.47 32.46
N LEU A 314 -14.72 -0.03 31.23
CA LEU A 314 -13.75 -0.90 30.60
C LEU A 314 -12.99 -0.09 29.54
N VAL A 315 -11.68 0.05 29.73
CA VAL A 315 -10.78 0.75 28.81
C VAL A 315 -9.83 -0.29 28.22
N GLY A 316 -9.70 -0.29 26.90
CA GLY A 316 -8.80 -1.20 26.18
C GLY A 316 -8.02 -0.46 25.11
N LEU A 317 -6.74 -0.78 24.99
CA LEU A 317 -5.85 -0.28 23.95
C LEU A 317 -5.35 -1.46 23.13
N VAL A 318 -5.74 -1.50 21.85
CA VAL A 318 -5.23 -2.46 20.87
C VAL A 318 -4.50 -1.68 19.80
N SER A 319 -3.20 -1.48 20.00
CA SER A 319 -2.33 -0.77 19.06
C SER A 319 -0.94 -1.39 19.05
N ARG A 320 -0.15 -1.04 18.03
CA ARG A 320 1.27 -1.38 18.01
C ARG A 320 2.01 -0.41 18.95
N LEU A 321 2.76 -0.94 19.91
CA LEU A 321 3.68 -0.15 20.72
C LEU A 321 4.91 0.16 19.86
N VAL A 322 5.05 1.42 19.46
CA VAL A 322 6.20 1.93 18.72
C VAL A 322 6.57 3.30 19.27
N TRP A 323 7.86 3.62 19.26
CA TRP A 323 8.32 4.98 19.49
C TRP A 323 7.80 5.87 18.34
N GLN A 324 7.09 6.93 18.68
CA GLN A 324 6.54 7.93 17.76
C GLN A 324 7.38 9.20 17.83
#